data_AF-A0A5D3AT71-F1
#
_entry.id   AF-A0A5D3AT71-F1
#
_cell.length_a   1.000
_cell.length_b   1.000
_cell.length_c   1.000
_cell.angle_alpha   90.00
_cell.angle_beta   90.00
_cell.angle_gamma   90.00
#
_symmetry.space_group_name_H-M   'P 1'
#
loop_
_entity.id
_entity.type
_entity.pdbx_description
1 polymer ?
#
loop_
_entity_poly.entity_id
_entity_poly.type
_entity_poly.pdbx_seq_one_letter_code
_entity_poly.pdbx_strand_id
1 'polypeptide(L)' 'MKNNVFKATAGHKFQAVIMFLRQQLGTKKEDSLFTYINAAFAPAPDDTVGNLYKAFGTEGHLIVNYSNTQAWG' A
#
# COMPACT_ATOMS: atom_id res chain seq x y z
N MET A 1 -5.17 11.97 -5.91
CA MET A 1 -6.25 11.34 -5.10
C MET A 1 -6.88 12.42 -4.22
N LYS A 2 -8.22 12.46 -4.05
CA LYS A 2 -8.91 13.55 -3.29
C LYS A 2 -8.90 13.33 -1.76
N ASN A 3 -8.83 12.08 -1.32
CA ASN A 3 -8.59 11.69 0.08
C ASN A 3 -7.36 10.79 0.11
N ASN A 4 -6.50 10.93 1.12
CA ASN A 4 -5.25 10.17 1.29
C ASN A 4 -5.19 9.36 2.59
N VAL A 5 -6.25 9.39 3.41
CA VAL A 5 -6.35 8.60 4.65
C VAL A 5 -7.54 7.65 4.56
N PHE A 6 -7.28 6.36 4.81
CA PHE A 6 -8.26 5.28 4.70
C PHE A 6 -8.19 4.31 5.88
N LYS A 7 -9.32 3.69 6.20
CA LYS A 7 -9.38 2.60 7.18
C LYS A 7 -9.09 1.28 6.47
N ALA A 8 -8.30 0.42 7.12
CA ALA A 8 -8.03 -0.93 6.66
C ALA A 8 -8.19 -1.92 7.81
N THR A 9 -8.68 -3.13 7.50
CA THR A 9 -8.79 -4.21 8.47
C THR A 9 -7.43 -4.88 8.66
N ALA A 10 -6.98 -5.00 9.90
CA ALA A 10 -5.65 -5.55 10.22
C ALA A 10 -5.40 -6.97 9.65
N GLY A 11 -6.44 -7.81 9.61
CA GLY A 11 -6.36 -9.18 9.08
C GLY A 11 -6.30 -9.29 7.55
N HIS A 12 -6.52 -8.20 6.81
CA HIS A 12 -6.39 -8.23 5.35
C HIS A 12 -4.93 -8.30 4.93
N LYS A 13 -4.68 -9.03 3.84
CA LYS A 13 -3.40 -9.05 3.13
C LYS A 13 -3.16 -7.72 2.42
N PHE A 14 -1.90 -7.35 2.24
CA PHE A 14 -1.51 -6.12 1.57
C PHE A 14 -1.95 -6.10 0.09
N GLN A 15 -2.10 -7.28 -0.53
CA GLN A 15 -2.74 -7.41 -1.85
C GLN A 15 -4.11 -6.69 -1.93
N ALA A 16 -4.90 -6.69 -0.86
CA ALA A 16 -6.18 -5.97 -0.82
C ALA A 16 -5.98 -4.45 -0.91
N VAL A 17 -4.92 -3.92 -0.31
CA VAL A 17 -4.55 -2.50 -0.39
C VAL A 17 -4.10 -2.15 -1.81
N ILE A 18 -3.33 -3.01 -2.48
CA ILE A 18 -2.91 -2.82 -3.88
C ILE A 18 -4.13 -2.75 -4.80
N MET A 19 -5.06 -3.70 -4.67
CA MET A 19 -6.30 -3.71 -5.47
C MET A 19 -7.17 -2.49 -5.20
N PHE A 20 -7.28 -2.08 -3.93
CA PHE A 20 -7.98 -0.86 -3.53
C PHE A 20 -7.37 0.37 -4.20
N LEU A 21 -6.04 0.54 -4.15
CA LEU A 21 -5.35 1.66 -4.80
C LEU A 21 -5.57 1.66 -6.31
N ARG A 22 -5.50 0.50 -7.00
CA ARG A 22 -5.81 0.41 -8.44
C ARG A 22 -7.21 0.93 -8.76
N GLN A 23 -8.21 0.54 -7.96
CA GLN A 23 -9.58 1.02 -8.13
C GLN A 23 -9.70 2.53 -7.93
N GLN A 24 -9.06 3.07 -6.90
CA GLN A 24 -9.11 4.51 -6.61
C GLN A 24 -8.34 5.36 -7.62
N LEU A 25 -7.27 4.81 -8.22
CA LEU A 25 -6.45 5.48 -9.22
C LEU A 25 -6.97 5.29 -10.66
N GLY A 26 -7.94 4.40 -10.87
CA GLY A 26 -8.43 4.05 -12.21
C GLY A 26 -7.40 3.31 -13.06
N THR A 27 -6.44 2.64 -12.41
CA THR A 27 -5.32 1.93 -13.06
C THR A 27 -5.77 0.58 -13.60
N LYS A 28 -5.45 0.27 -14.87
CA LYS A 28 -5.78 -1.03 -15.47
C LYS A 28 -4.92 -2.14 -14.89
N LYS A 29 -5.30 -3.40 -15.08
CA LYS A 29 -4.55 -4.56 -14.55
C LYS A 29 -3.14 -4.64 -15.16
N GLU A 30 -3.04 -4.36 -16.45
CA GLU A 30 -1.82 -4.33 -17.26
C GLU A 30 -0.89 -3.14 -16.92
N ASP A 31 -1.40 -2.09 -16.29
CA ASP A 31 -0.59 -0.96 -15.89
C ASP A 31 0.26 -1.30 -14.66
N SER A 32 1.50 -0.82 -14.65
CA SER A 32 2.39 -0.97 -13.50
C SER A 32 1.92 -0.11 -12.33
N LEU A 33 1.84 -0.73 -11.15
CA LEU A 33 1.62 -0.04 -9.88
C LEU A 33 2.54 -0.66 -8.84
N PHE A 34 3.51 0.13 -8.40
CA PHE A 34 4.43 -0.22 -7.32
C PHE A 34 3.97 0.46 -6.05
N THR A 35 4.13 -0.23 -4.92
CA THR A 35 3.72 0.25 -3.60
C THR A 35 4.83 0.03 -2.59
N TYR A 36 5.02 0.98 -1.68
CA TYR A 36 6.10 0.97 -0.71
C TYR A 36 5.59 1.39 0.67
N ILE A 37 6.18 0.83 1.72
CA ILE A 37 5.96 1.29 3.09
C ILE A 37 7.03 2.35 3.42
N ASN A 38 6.60 3.49 3.96
CA ASN A 38 7.46 4.58 4.44
C ASN A 38 8.58 5.02 3.45
N ALA A 39 8.30 5.03 2.14
CA ALA A 39 9.29 5.36 1.10
C ALA A 39 10.57 4.50 1.12
N ALA A 40 10.51 3.27 1.64
CA ALA A 40 11.70 2.46 1.89
C ALA A 40 11.70 1.15 1.11
N PHE A 41 10.68 0.31 1.28
CA PHE A 41 10.65 -1.04 0.70
C PHE A 41 9.26 -1.42 0.21
N ALA A 42 9.19 -2.35 -0.75
CA ALA A 42 7.94 -2.93 -1.22
C ALA A 42 7.53 -4.10 -0.29
N PRO A 43 6.35 -4.05 0.36
CA PRO A 43 5.88 -5.16 1.19
C PRO A 43 5.46 -6.35 0.34
N ALA A 44 5.47 -7.54 0.93
CA ALA A 44 4.99 -8.73 0.24
C ALA A 44 3.46 -8.69 0.12
N PRO A 45 2.86 -9.11 -1.00
CA PRO A 45 1.40 -9.08 -1.16
C PRO A 45 0.62 -9.89 -0.12
N ASP A 46 1.27 -10.90 0.48
CA ASP A 46 0.72 -11.77 1.51
C ASP A 46 0.95 -11.28 2.95
N ASP A 47 1.77 -10.24 3.16
CA ASP A 47 1.88 -9.57 4.44
C ASP A 47 0.51 -9.07 4.91
N THR A 48 0.24 -9.14 6.20
CA THR A 48 -0.99 -8.56 6.75
C THR A 48 -0.79 -7.08 7.05
N VAL A 49 -1.84 -6.28 6.83
CA VAL A 49 -1.82 -4.84 7.15
C VAL A 49 -1.51 -4.62 8.64
N GLY A 50 -2.02 -5.49 9.52
CA GLY A 50 -1.75 -5.44 10.95
C GLY A 50 -0.28 -5.65 11.30
N ASN A 51 0.39 -6.61 10.67
CA ASN A 51 1.83 -6.84 10.90
C ASN A 51 2.66 -5.66 10.39
N LEU A 52 2.37 -5.16 9.19
CA LEU A 52 3.05 -3.99 8.62
C LEU A 52 2.84 -2.75 9.49
N TYR A 53 1.62 -2.53 9.98
CA TYR A 53 1.32 -1.43 10.89
C TYR A 53 2.07 -1.56 12.22
N LYS A 54 2.12 -2.75 12.82
CA LYS A 54 2.84 -2.98 14.07
C LYS A 54 4.34 -2.74 13.93
N ALA A 55 4.93 -3.13 12.80
CA ALA A 55 6.36 -3.03 12.56
C ALA A 55 6.81 -1.64 12.06
N PHE A 56 5.99 -0.98 11.23
CA PHE A 56 6.39 0.21 10.48
C PHE A 56 5.38 1.37 10.58
N GLY A 57 4.35 1.25 11.41
CA GLY A 57 3.41 2.34 11.66
C GLY A 57 4.09 3.55 12.29
N THR A 58 3.65 4.74 11.89
CA THR A 58 4.12 6.02 12.43
C THR A 58 2.92 6.95 12.63
N GLU A 59 2.91 7.68 13.75
CA GLU A 59 1.85 8.67 14.05
C GLU A 59 0.42 8.11 13.91
N GLY A 60 0.21 6.86 14.33
CA GLY A 60 -1.09 6.19 14.25
C GLY A 60 -1.49 5.69 12.86
N HIS A 61 -0.63 5.79 11.86
CA HIS A 61 -0.89 5.40 10.46
C HIS A 61 0.18 4.44 9.92
N LEU A 62 -0.19 3.62 8.93
CA LEU A 62 0.77 2.94 8.06
C LEU A 62 0.88 3.75 6.77
N ILE A 63 2.04 4.32 6.48
CA ILE A 63 2.23 5.14 5.28
C ILE A 63 2.51 4.23 4.08
N VAL A 64 1.63 4.32 3.08
CA VAL A 64 1.75 3.58 1.82
C VAL A 64 1.99 4.58 0.69
N ASN A 65 3.16 4.47 0.07
CA ASN A 65 3.52 5.24 -1.11
C ASN A 65 3.24 4.41 -2.36
N TYR A 66 2.91 5.06 -3.47
CA TYR A 66 2.67 4.37 -4.74
C TYR A 66 3.35 5.10 -5.89
N SER A 67 3.72 4.36 -6.94
CA SER A 67 4.34 4.89 -8.16
C SER A 67 4.01 4.01 -9.36
N ASN A 68 3.98 4.59 -10.55
CA ASN A 68 3.82 3.85 -11.81
C ASN A 68 5.17 3.31 -12.33
N THR A 69 6.28 3.78 -11.76
CA THR A 69 7.64 3.31 -12.04
C THR A 69 8.27 2.75 -10.77
N GLN A 70 9.19 1.80 -10.92
CA GLN A 70 9.96 1.32 -9.78
C GLN A 70 10.86 2.46 -9.26
N ALA A 71 10.86 2.65 -7.94
CA ALA A 71 11.53 3.77 -7.27
C ALA A 71 12.49 3.30 -6.18
N TRP A 72 12.18 2.19 -5.51
CA TRP A 72 13.03 1.56 -4.51
C TRP A 72 13.13 0.05 -4.78
N GLY A 73 14.23 -0.57 -4.36
CA GLY A 73 14.54 -1.99 -4.56
C GLY A 73 15.51 -2.47 -3.49
#